data_AF-A0A8T5V1Z1-F1
#
_entry.id   AF-A0A8T5V1Z1-F1
#
_cell.length_a   1.000
_cell.length_b   1.000
_cell.length_c   1.000
_cell.angle_alpha   90.00
_cell.angle_beta   90.00
_cell.angle_gamma   90.00
#
_symmetry.space_group_name_H-M   'P 1'
#
loop_
_entity.id
_entity.type
_entity.pdbx_description
1 polymer ?
#
loop_
_entity_poly.entity_id
_entity_poly.type
_entity_poly.pdbx_seq_one_letter_code
_entity_poly.pdbx_strand_id
1 'polypeptide(L)' 'MSPSKPKPSRMKVQAHRDRLRAQGLRPIQIWVPDIRSPSFQSEAHRQSLAVATSSHESEDQGFIDAVSDWTDE' A
#
# COMPACT_ATOMS: atom_id res chain seq x y z
N MET A 1 31.68 12.57 23.80
CA MET A 1 31.16 12.60 22.42
C MET A 1 29.64 12.62 22.50
N SER A 2 29.00 13.78 22.31
CA SER A 2 27.54 13.90 22.46
C SER A 2 26.83 13.24 21.27
N PRO A 3 25.72 12.51 21.46
CA PRO A 3 25.00 11.89 20.35
C PRO A 3 24.37 12.99 19.48
N SER A 4 24.62 12.91 18.17
CA SER A 4 24.06 13.83 17.19
C SER A 4 22.53 13.76 17.22
N LYS A 5 21.88 14.92 17.29
CA LYS A 5 20.42 15.02 17.34
C LYS A 5 19.80 14.33 16.12
N PRO A 6 18.80 13.44 16.29
CA PRO A 6 18.17 12.78 15.16
C PRO A 6 17.56 13.81 14.21
N LYS A 7 17.79 13.65 12.90
CA LYS A 7 17.23 14.53 11.86
C LYS A 7 15.71 14.67 12.08
N PRO A 8 15.15 15.90 11.99
CA PRO A 8 13.72 16.13 12.14
C PRO A 8 12.91 15.21 11.21
N SER A 9 11.80 14.66 11.70
CA SER A 9 10.92 13.75 10.95
C SER A 9 10.54 14.30 9.57
N ARG A 10 10.32 15.62 9.48
CA ARG A 10 10.03 16.34 8.23
C ARG A 10 11.12 16.16 7.16
N MET A 11 12.40 16.17 7.54
CA MET A 11 13.49 15.98 6.58
C MET A 11 13.56 14.54 6.06
N LYS A 12 13.26 13.56 6.93
CA LYS A 12 13.24 12.14 6.53
C LYS A 12 12.08 11.87 5.56
N VAL A 13 10.89 12.39 5.87
CA VAL A 13 9.71 12.26 5.00
C VAL A 13 9.93 12.94 3.65
N GLN A 14 10.60 14.09 3.64
CA GLN A 14 10.93 14.79 2.39
C GLN A 14 11.89 13.96 1.53
N ALA A 15 13.01 13.51 2.08
CA ALA A 15 14.00 12.71 1.35
C ALA A 15 13.40 11.39 0.80
N HIS A 16 12.50 10.75 1.55
CA HIS A 16 11.80 9.56 1.09
C HIS A 16 10.88 9.86 -0.10
N ARG A 17 10.10 10.96 -0.04
CA ARG A 17 9.24 11.38 -1.15
C ARG A 17 10.02 11.77 -2.39
N ASP A 18 11.18 12.41 -2.24
CA ASP A 18 12.03 12.80 -3.36
C ASP A 18 12.59 11.57 -4.09
N ARG A 19 12.98 10.52 -3.35
CA ARG A 19 13.38 9.23 -3.94
C ARG A 19 12.26 8.58 -4.74
N LEU A 20 11.04 8.54 -4.18
CA LEU A 20 9.88 7.96 -4.88
C LEU A 20 9.54 8.75 -6.15
N ARG A 21 9.64 10.09 -6.12
CA ARG A 21 9.45 10.91 -7.33
C ARG A 21 10.48 10.63 -8.40
N ALA A 22 11.74 10.41 -8.03
CA ALA A 22 12.80 10.05 -8.98
C ALA A 22 12.55 8.69 -9.65
N GLN A 23 11.84 7.78 -8.98
CA GLN A 23 11.36 6.50 -9.55
C GLN A 23 10.08 6.65 -10.40
N GLY A 24 9.61 7.88 -10.65
CA GLY A 24 8.39 8.15 -11.41
C GLY A 24 7.09 8.00 -10.63
N LEU A 25 7.15 7.73 -9.32
CA LEU A 25 5.97 7.55 -8.48
C LEU A 25 5.40 8.90 -7.99
N ARG A 26 4.08 9.03 -7.98
CA ARG A 26 3.37 10.20 -7.46
C ARG A 26 2.60 9.84 -6.18
N PRO A 27 2.83 10.52 -5.04
CA PRO A 27 2.04 10.29 -3.84
C PRO A 27 0.59 10.74 -4.07
N ILE A 28 -0.36 9.89 -3.70
CA ILE A 28 -1.78 10.25 -3.58
C ILE A 28 -2.19 10.15 -2.11
N GLN A 29 -3.06 11.06 -1.68
CA GLN A 29 -3.69 10.99 -0.36
C GLN A 29 -5.17 10.73 -0.57
N ILE A 30 -5.64 9.63 0.00
CA ILE A 30 -7.05 9.24 -0.02
C ILE A 30 -7.53 9.10 1.42
N TRP A 31 -8.79 9.45 1.64
CA TRP A 31 -9.46 9.20 2.90
C TRP A 31 -10.11 7.82 2.82
N VAL A 32 -9.78 6.96 3.78
CA VAL A 32 -10.33 5.61 3.90
C VAL A 32 -11.19 5.52 5.17
N PRO A 33 -12.15 4.58 5.23
CA PRO A 33 -12.88 4.30 6.46
C PRO A 33 -11.95 3.97 7.63
N ASP A 34 -12.40 4.19 8.87
CA ASP A 34 -11.61 3.81 10.04
C ASP A 34 -11.46 2.28 10.11
N ILE A 35 -10.25 1.82 9.76
CA ILE A 35 -9.89 0.40 9.72
C ILE A 35 -9.89 -0.28 11.10
N ARG A 36 -9.95 0.50 12.19
CA ARG A 36 -10.02 -0.02 13.55
C ARG A 36 -11.45 -0.25 14.01
N SER A 37 -12.44 0.28 13.29
CA SER A 37 -13.84 0.08 13.61
C SER A 37 -14.21 -1.40 13.52
N PRO A 38 -14.99 -1.95 14.47
CA PRO A 38 -15.55 -3.30 14.35
C PRO A 38 -16.38 -3.50 13.08
N SER A 39 -17.07 -2.45 12.60
CA SER A 39 -17.84 -2.52 11.36
C SER A 39 -16.95 -2.73 10.13
N PHE A 40 -15.79 -2.08 10.09
CA PHE A 40 -14.82 -2.28 9.02
C PHE A 40 -14.24 -3.70 9.06
N GLN A 41 -13.93 -4.22 10.24
CA GLN A 41 -13.42 -5.60 10.38
C GLN A 41 -14.43 -6.63 9.86
N SER A 42 -15.71 -6.49 10.23
CA SER A 42 -16.79 -7.36 9.75
C SER A 42 -16.97 -7.28 8.24
N GLU A 43 -16.92 -6.06 7.68
CA GLU A 43 -17.06 -5.84 6.24
C GLU A 43 -15.86 -6.41 5.46
N ALA A 44 -14.65 -6.11 5.92
CA ALA A 44 -13.41 -6.62 5.33
C ALA A 44 -13.39 -8.14 5.33
N HIS A 45 -13.82 -8.78 6.43
CA HIS A 45 -13.94 -10.24 6.49
C HIS A 45 -14.97 -10.77 5.49
N ARG A 46 -16.17 -10.18 5.44
CA ARG A 46 -17.22 -10.59 4.48
C ARG A 46 -16.75 -10.47 3.04
N GLN A 47 -16.12 -9.35 2.67
CA GLN A 47 -15.62 -9.12 1.31
C GLN A 47 -14.46 -10.05 0.97
N SER A 48 -13.53 -10.28 1.91
CA SER A 48 -12.42 -11.22 1.69
C SER A 48 -12.91 -12.63 1.40
N LEU A 49 -13.95 -13.09 2.14
CA LEU A 49 -14.58 -14.38 1.86
C LEU A 49 -15.24 -14.40 0.48
N ALA A 50 -15.95 -13.35 0.10
CA ALA A 50 -16.60 -13.27 -1.21
C ALA A 50 -15.59 -13.38 -2.38
N VAL A 51 -14.44 -12.71 -2.25
CA VAL A 51 -13.33 -12.81 -3.22
C VAL A 51 -12.73 -14.22 -3.22
N ALA A 52 -12.44 -14.78 -2.05
CA ALA A 52 -11.85 -16.13 -1.93
C ALA A 52 -12.75 -17.25 -2.48
N THR A 53 -14.06 -17.04 -2.51
CA THR A 53 -15.03 -17.98 -3.10
C THR A 53 -15.45 -17.60 -4.53
N SER A 54 -14.85 -16.56 -5.11
CA SER A 54 -15.20 -16.08 -6.45
C SER A 54 -14.79 -17.10 -7.51
N SER A 55 -15.69 -17.38 -8.45
CA SER A 55 -15.36 -18.18 -9.65
C SER A 55 -14.33 -17.51 -10.56
N HIS A 56 -14.12 -16.19 -10.39
CA HIS A 56 -13.19 -15.41 -11.20
C HIS A 56 -11.77 -15.39 -10.62
N GLU A 57 -11.50 -16.04 -9.48
CA GLU A 57 -10.18 -16.02 -8.83
C GLU A 57 -9.03 -16.27 -9.82
N SER A 58 -9.14 -17.32 -10.65
CA SER A 58 -8.08 -17.68 -11.61
C SER A 58 -7.91 -16.66 -12.73
N GLU A 59 -9.00 -16.04 -13.18
CA GLU A 59 -8.97 -15.00 -14.23
C GLU A 59 -8.41 -13.69 -13.68
N ASP A 60 -8.87 -13.28 -12.48
CA ASP A 60 -8.40 -12.10 -11.77
C ASP A 60 -6.89 -12.22 -11.47
N GLN A 61 -6.45 -13.37 -10.97
CA GLN A 61 -5.03 -13.63 -10.71
C GLN A 61 -4.22 -13.64 -12.01
N GLY A 62 -4.72 -14.29 -13.07
CA GLY A 62 -4.06 -14.31 -14.37
C GLY A 62 -3.91 -12.93 -15.00
N PHE A 63 -4.92 -12.05 -14.84
CA PHE A 63 -4.82 -10.66 -15.24
C PHE A 63 -3.77 -9.91 -14.43
N ILE A 64 -3.79 -10.02 -13.10
CA ILE A 64 -2.81 -9.37 -12.22
C ILE A 64 -1.40 -9.79 -12.59
N ASP A 65 -1.14 -11.09 -12.76
CA ASP A 65 0.18 -11.61 -13.12
C ASP A 65 0.64 -11.09 -14.49
N ALA A 66 -0.28 -10.97 -15.46
CA ALA A 66 0.04 -10.46 -16.79
C ALA A 66 0.36 -8.96 -16.82
N VAL A 67 -0.19 -8.16 -15.90
CA VAL A 67 0.04 -6.71 -15.83
C VAL A 67 1.05 -6.29 -14.76
N SER A 68 1.45 -7.20 -13.88
CA SER A 68 2.44 -6.92 -12.83
C SER A 68 3.85 -7.00 -13.43
N ASP A 69 4.47 -5.84 -13.58
CA ASP A 69 5.90 -5.76 -13.87
C ASP A 69 6.66 -5.91 -12.54
N TRP A 70 6.92 -7.17 -12.15
CA TRP A 70 7.83 -7.45 -11.05
C TRP A 70 9.24 -7.13 -11.53
N THR A 71 9.74 -5.94 -11.21
CA THR A 71 11.17 -5.68 -11.35
C THR A 71 11.88 -6.66 -10.41
N ASP A 72 12.48 -7.70 -10.98
CA ASP A 72 13.44 -8.58 -10.29
C ASP A 72 14.69 -7.73 -9.97
N GLU A 73 14.63 -6.92 -8.91
CA GLU A 73 15.79 -6.25 -8.28
C GLU A 73 15.74 -6.31 -6.75
#